data_AF-A0A0P0N3V9-F1
#
_entry.id   AF-A0A0P0N3V9-F1
#
_cell.length_a   1.000
_cell.length_b   1.000
_cell.length_c   1.000
_cell.angle_alpha   90.00
_cell.angle_beta   90.00
_cell.angle_gamma   90.00
#
_symmetry.space_group_name_H-M   'P 1'
#
loop_
_entity.id
_entity.type
_entity.pdbx_description
1 polymer ?
#
loop_
_entity_poly.entity_id
_entity_poly.type
_entity_poly.pdbx_seq_one_letter_code
_entity_poly.pdbx_strand_id
1 'polypeptide(L)'
;MADSPWSRAIRLAFILNLVIYMVGFVAGFTSPNANMLESALKSFSGIENLPLFHRYVLIAVNNIALAFILVVSSSIVIPGLAIIAYNGYVLGTLTALWLHVDQPIWRLLMLILPHGIIELTALFYTSSIGLSIAIILMSNKKREGIIERALASLPIAVYLLLLAAAVEVLLTPRLASSLI
;
A
#
# COMPACT_ATOMS: atom_id res chain seq x y z
N MET A 1 -27.70 -13.15 -6.19
CA MET A 1 -26.59 -14.12 -6.14
C MET A 1 -26.01 -14.09 -4.73
N ALA A 2 -26.02 -15.22 -4.00
CA ALA A 2 -25.46 -15.25 -2.65
C ALA A 2 -23.93 -15.06 -2.71
N ASP A 3 -23.41 -14.10 -1.96
CA ASP A 3 -21.96 -13.86 -1.84
C ASP A 3 -21.20 -15.12 -1.45
N SER A 4 -20.18 -15.49 -2.24
CA SER A 4 -19.32 -16.62 -1.92
C SER A 4 -18.53 -16.38 -0.62
N PRO A 5 -18.22 -17.43 0.17
CA PRO A 5 -17.41 -17.29 1.38
C PRO A 5 -16.07 -16.57 1.17
N TRP A 6 -15.45 -16.75 0.00
CA TRP A 6 -14.22 -16.06 -0.42
C TRP A 6 -14.42 -14.55 -0.54
N SER A 7 -15.46 -14.12 -1.26
CA SER A 7 -15.75 -12.70 -1.45
C SER A 7 -16.07 -11.98 -0.14
N ARG A 8 -16.73 -12.66 0.81
CA ARG A 8 -16.97 -12.11 2.15
C ARG A 8 -15.67 -11.96 2.95
N ALA A 9 -14.79 -12.97 2.91
CA ALA A 9 -13.51 -12.93 3.59
C ALA A 9 -12.64 -11.77 3.09
N ILE A 10 -12.54 -11.59 1.78
CA ILE A 10 -11.79 -10.47 1.18
C ILE A 10 -12.33 -9.12 1.66
N ARG A 11 -13.66 -8.91 1.63
CA ARG A 11 -14.23 -7.61 2.03
C ARG A 11 -13.99 -7.29 3.50
N LEU A 12 -14.15 -8.27 4.39
CA LEU A 12 -13.88 -8.09 5.82
C LEU A 12 -12.38 -7.84 6.07
N ALA A 13 -11.51 -8.57 5.40
CA ALA A 13 -10.07 -8.38 5.48
C ALA A 13 -9.65 -7.00 4.94
N PHE A 14 -10.31 -6.50 3.90
CA PHE A 14 -10.05 -5.17 3.34
C PHE A 14 -10.40 -4.07 4.34
N ILE A 15 -11.58 -4.18 4.98
CA ILE A 15 -11.98 -3.24 6.04
C ILE A 15 -11.00 -3.30 7.21
N LEU A 16 -10.58 -4.50 7.62
CA LEU A 16 -9.56 -4.66 8.67
C LEU A 16 -8.25 -3.96 8.29
N ASN A 17 -7.76 -4.17 7.07
CA ASN A 17 -6.54 -3.52 6.58
C ASN A 17 -6.67 -1.99 6.56
N LEU A 18 -7.82 -1.46 6.14
CA LEU A 18 -8.08 -0.02 6.20
C LEU A 18 -8.00 0.51 7.64
N VAL A 19 -8.63 -0.18 8.60
CA VAL A 19 -8.58 0.21 10.02
C VAL A 19 -7.14 0.17 10.54
N ILE A 20 -6.40 -0.90 10.27
CA ILE A 20 -5.00 -1.07 10.70
C ILE A 20 -4.10 -0.01 10.08
N TYR A 21 -4.30 0.32 8.81
CA TYR A 21 -3.60 1.41 8.15
C TYR A 21 -3.88 2.75 8.84
N MET A 22 -5.15 3.05 9.16
CA MET A 22 -5.52 4.28 9.85
C MET A 22 -4.94 4.35 11.26
N VAL A 23 -4.89 3.24 12.00
CA VAL A 23 -4.20 3.18 13.30
C VAL A 23 -2.71 3.50 13.14
N GLY A 24 -2.06 2.91 12.14
CA GLY A 24 -0.67 3.22 11.81
C GLY A 24 -0.48 4.71 11.48
N PHE A 25 -1.33 5.26 10.61
CA PHE A 25 -1.31 6.68 10.23
C PHE A 25 -1.45 7.60 11.44
N VAL A 26 -2.46 7.37 12.29
CA VAL A 26 -2.65 8.17 13.51
C VAL A 26 -1.42 8.07 14.41
N ALA A 27 -0.88 6.86 14.62
CA ALA A 27 0.33 6.69 15.44
C ALA A 27 1.55 7.44 14.86
N GLY A 28 1.74 7.41 13.55
CA GLY A 28 2.81 8.15 12.87
C GLY A 28 2.61 9.66 12.94
N PHE A 29 1.36 10.11 12.85
CA PHE A 29 1.02 11.53 12.94
C PHE A 29 1.22 12.08 14.36
N THR A 30 0.82 11.34 15.39
CA THR A 30 0.93 11.78 16.80
C THR A 30 2.34 11.59 17.36
N SER A 31 3.06 10.59 16.87
CA SER A 31 4.39 10.22 17.35
C SER A 31 5.36 10.07 16.16
N PRO A 32 5.64 11.18 15.43
CA PRO A 32 6.47 11.14 14.23
C PRO A 32 7.90 10.74 14.56
N ASN A 33 8.46 9.82 13.76
CA ASN A 33 9.85 9.40 13.88
C ASN A 33 10.61 9.66 12.57
N ALA A 34 11.40 10.74 12.56
CA ALA A 34 12.17 11.16 11.39
C ALA A 34 13.16 10.08 10.91
N ASN A 35 13.77 9.31 11.82
CA ASN A 35 14.72 8.25 11.44
C ASN A 35 14.03 7.12 10.67
N MET A 36 12.80 6.77 11.06
CA MET A 36 12.00 5.78 10.33
C MET A 36 11.57 6.30 8.97
N LEU A 37 11.17 7.57 8.87
CA LEU A 37 10.85 8.20 7.59
C LEU A 37 12.09 8.24 6.67
N GLU A 38 13.25 8.65 7.19
CA GLU A 38 14.50 8.67 6.44
C GLU A 38 14.88 7.28 5.95
N SER A 39 14.72 6.24 6.78
CA SER A 39 14.96 4.85 6.38
C SER A 39 14.05 4.41 5.22
N ALA A 40 12.77 4.81 5.26
CA ALA A 40 11.82 4.55 4.18
C ALA A 40 12.19 5.33 2.90
N LEU A 41 12.56 6.61 3.02
CA LEU A 41 12.95 7.46 1.89
C LEU A 41 14.29 7.05 1.28
N LYS A 42 15.21 6.48 2.06
CA LYS A 42 16.50 5.99 1.58
C LYS A 42 16.35 4.91 0.51
N SER A 43 15.32 4.06 0.63
CA SER A 43 14.96 3.09 -0.41
C SER A 43 14.59 3.73 -1.75
N PHE A 44 14.23 5.02 -1.74
CA PHE A 44 13.89 5.80 -2.93
C PHE A 44 14.95 6.86 -3.31
N SER A 45 15.96 7.06 -2.47
CA SER A 45 17.06 8.00 -2.73
C SER A 45 17.84 7.61 -4.00
N GLY A 46 18.12 8.58 -4.87
CA GLY A 46 18.81 8.37 -6.15
C GLY A 46 17.91 7.93 -7.31
N ILE A 47 16.67 7.52 -7.06
CA ILE A 47 15.69 7.23 -8.13
C ILE A 47 15.31 8.51 -8.87
N GLU A 48 15.25 9.63 -8.17
CA GLU A 48 14.78 10.92 -8.71
C GLU A 48 15.52 11.36 -9.97
N ASN A 49 16.81 11.03 -10.05
CA ASN A 49 17.73 11.38 -11.14
C ASN A 49 17.73 10.39 -12.31
N LEU A 50 17.00 9.28 -12.20
CA LEU A 50 16.93 8.27 -13.26
C LEU A 50 16.04 8.74 -14.42
N PRO A 51 16.28 8.22 -15.64
CA PRO A 51 15.35 8.42 -16.76
C PRO A 51 13.94 7.95 -16.41
N LEU A 52 12.94 8.63 -16.98
CA LEU A 52 11.52 8.43 -16.67
C LEU A 52 11.07 6.95 -16.66
N PHE A 53 11.48 6.18 -17.69
CA PHE A 53 11.15 4.75 -17.77
C PHE A 53 11.77 3.92 -16.63
N HIS A 54 13.01 4.20 -16.24
CA HIS A 54 13.69 3.48 -15.17
C HIS A 54 13.04 3.78 -13.80
N ARG A 55 12.65 5.04 -13.57
CA ARG A 55 11.89 5.43 -12.39
C ARG A 55 10.57 4.67 -12.28
N TYR A 56 9.83 4.64 -13.39
CA TYR A 56 8.55 3.93 -13.47
C TYR A 56 8.73 2.44 -13.15
N VAL A 57 9.67 1.76 -13.80
CA VAL A 57 9.92 0.33 -13.59
C VAL A 57 10.31 0.06 -12.14
N LEU A 58 11.19 0.87 -11.55
CA LEU A 58 11.68 0.64 -10.19
C LEU A 58 10.57 0.83 -9.15
N ILE A 59 9.77 1.89 -9.25
CA ILE A 59 8.60 2.11 -8.38
C ILE A 59 7.59 0.97 -8.54
N ALA A 60 7.26 0.60 -9.77
CA ALA A 60 6.33 -0.49 -10.04
C ALA A 60 6.82 -1.82 -9.46
N VAL A 61 8.09 -2.19 -9.69
CA VAL A 61 8.67 -3.43 -9.18
C VAL A 61 8.71 -3.44 -7.65
N ASN A 62 9.07 -2.32 -7.01
CA ASN A 62 9.08 -2.21 -5.55
C ASN A 62 7.68 -2.48 -4.97
N ASN A 63 6.66 -1.84 -5.52
CA ASN A 63 5.30 -2.01 -5.05
C ASN A 63 4.71 -3.39 -5.38
N ILE A 64 5.04 -3.95 -6.54
CA ILE A 64 4.64 -5.32 -6.90
C ILE A 64 5.30 -6.32 -5.94
N ALA A 65 6.60 -6.17 -5.65
CA ALA A 65 7.30 -7.01 -4.69
C ALA A 65 6.66 -6.93 -3.30
N LEU A 66 6.34 -5.71 -2.83
CA LEU A 66 5.62 -5.51 -1.58
C LEU A 66 4.25 -6.19 -1.59
N ALA A 67 3.49 -6.13 -2.69
CA ALA A 67 2.22 -6.83 -2.83
C ALA A 67 2.36 -8.36 -2.71
N PHE A 68 3.38 -8.96 -3.32
CA PHE A 68 3.65 -10.39 -3.16
C PHE A 68 4.04 -10.75 -1.72
N ILE A 69 4.90 -9.94 -1.10
CA ILE A 69 5.26 -10.09 0.32
C ILE A 69 4.00 -10.02 1.19
N LEU A 70 3.11 -9.05 0.94
CA LEU A 70 1.86 -8.89 1.67
C LEU A 70 0.96 -10.12 1.58
N VAL A 71 0.85 -10.80 0.43
CA VAL A 71 0.07 -12.04 0.32
C VAL A 71 0.60 -13.11 1.27
N VAL A 72 1.93 -13.32 1.28
CA VAL A 72 2.58 -14.33 2.12
C VAL A 72 2.51 -13.93 3.59
N SER A 73 2.94 -12.72 3.93
CA SER A 73 2.97 -12.20 5.30
C SER A 73 1.57 -12.11 5.91
N SER A 74 0.55 -11.73 5.14
CA SER A 74 -0.84 -11.66 5.62
C SER A 74 -1.48 -13.04 5.75
N SER A 75 -0.95 -14.07 5.08
CA SER A 75 -1.36 -15.46 5.35
C SER A 75 -0.92 -15.95 6.74
N ILE A 76 0.01 -15.23 7.40
CA ILE A 76 0.44 -15.43 8.79
C ILE A 76 -0.24 -14.39 9.73
N VAL A 77 -1.15 -13.58 9.19
CA VAL A 77 -1.92 -12.54 9.89
C VAL A 77 -1.04 -11.40 10.44
N ILE A 78 -0.34 -11.62 11.56
CA ILE A 78 0.37 -10.55 12.29
C ILE A 78 1.43 -9.85 11.43
N PRO A 79 2.31 -10.55 10.68
CA PRO A 79 3.30 -9.86 9.85
C PRO A 79 2.67 -9.00 8.75
N GLY A 80 1.59 -9.46 8.14
CA GLY A 80 0.86 -8.70 7.12
C GLY A 80 0.22 -7.42 7.68
N LEU A 81 -0.46 -7.53 8.82
CA LEU A 81 -1.05 -6.38 9.51
C LEU A 81 0.02 -5.37 9.94
N ALA A 82 1.19 -5.85 10.40
CA ALA A 82 2.31 -4.98 10.75
C ALA A 82 2.85 -4.19 9.56
N ILE A 83 2.95 -4.79 8.37
CA ILE A 83 3.37 -4.09 7.14
C ILE A 83 2.34 -3.02 6.76
N ILE A 84 1.03 -3.32 6.83
CA ILE A 84 -0.02 -2.34 6.54
C ILE A 84 0.02 -1.18 7.53
N ALA A 85 0.17 -1.47 8.83
CA ALA A 85 0.33 -0.45 9.86
C ALA A 85 1.58 0.41 9.64
N TYR A 86 2.71 -0.21 9.26
CA TYR A 86 3.95 0.51 8.97
C TYR A 86 3.79 1.48 7.79
N ASN A 87 3.11 1.07 6.71
CA ASN A 87 2.83 1.97 5.58
C ASN A 87 1.98 3.18 6.01
N GLY A 88 0.98 2.95 6.87
CA GLY A 88 0.21 4.04 7.48
C GLY A 88 1.10 4.96 8.31
N TYR A 89 1.93 4.37 9.19
CA TYR A 89 2.85 5.09 10.07
C TYR A 89 3.83 6.00 9.33
N VAL A 90 4.42 5.53 8.23
CA VAL A 90 5.33 6.32 7.41
C VAL A 90 4.60 7.54 6.82
N LEU A 91 3.39 7.36 6.28
CA LEU A 91 2.60 8.48 5.74
C LEU A 91 2.15 9.46 6.84
N GLY A 92 1.75 8.96 8.00
CA GLY A 92 1.39 9.78 9.15
C GLY A 92 2.57 10.64 9.63
N THR A 93 3.75 10.02 9.71
CA THR A 93 5.01 10.72 10.08
C THR A 93 5.35 11.79 9.05
N LEU A 94 5.30 11.46 7.75
CA LEU A 94 5.52 12.41 6.66
C LEU A 94 4.55 13.61 6.78
N THR A 95 3.28 13.34 7.03
CA THR A 95 2.25 14.38 7.16
C THR A 95 2.51 15.29 8.35
N ALA A 96 2.84 14.74 9.52
CA ALA A 96 3.14 15.53 10.71
C ALA A 96 4.39 16.43 10.51
N LEU A 97 5.47 15.87 9.95
CA LEU A 97 6.69 16.63 9.69
C LEU A 97 6.49 17.70 8.60
N TRP A 98 5.69 17.41 7.57
CA TRP A 98 5.33 18.38 6.53
C TRP A 98 4.59 19.60 7.10
N LEU A 99 3.63 19.36 8.00
CA LEU A 99 2.91 20.43 8.68
C LEU A 99 3.80 21.20 9.67
N HIS A 100 4.80 20.54 10.26
CA HIS A 100 5.72 21.19 11.20
C HIS A 100 6.64 22.22 10.54
N VAL A 101 6.89 22.11 9.23
CA VAL A 101 7.66 23.09 8.45
C VAL A 101 6.77 24.11 7.73
N ASP A 102 5.55 24.31 8.22
CA ASP A 102 4.53 25.26 7.72
C ASP A 102 4.22 25.11 6.21
N GLN A 103 4.44 23.92 5.65
CA GLN A 103 4.05 23.64 4.27
C GLN A 103 2.56 23.35 4.20
N PRO A 104 1.84 23.90 3.19
CA PRO A 104 0.40 23.76 3.15
C PRO A 104 0.00 22.31 2.81
N ILE A 105 -1.02 21.81 3.52
CA ILE A 105 -1.48 20.41 3.42
C ILE A 105 -1.94 20.03 2.01
N TRP A 106 -2.54 20.97 1.28
CA TRP A 106 -3.07 20.71 -0.06
C TRP A 106 -1.97 20.32 -1.06
N ARG A 107 -0.74 20.82 -0.88
CA ARG A 107 0.42 20.41 -1.70
C ARG A 107 0.78 18.96 -1.45
N LEU A 108 0.82 18.53 -0.18
CA LEU A 108 1.05 17.14 0.19
C LEU A 108 -0.03 16.23 -0.42
N LEU A 109 -1.30 16.64 -0.34
CA LEU A 109 -2.41 15.89 -0.92
C LEU A 109 -2.29 15.77 -2.44
N MET A 110 -1.88 16.83 -3.16
CA MET A 110 -1.65 16.76 -4.60
C MET A 110 -0.50 15.84 -4.98
N LEU A 111 0.54 15.77 -4.15
CA LEU A 111 1.67 14.87 -4.38
C LEU A 111 1.29 13.41 -4.12
N ILE A 112 0.43 13.14 -3.13
CA ILE A 112 0.17 11.77 -2.63
C ILE A 112 -1.11 11.16 -3.18
N LEU A 113 -2.22 11.89 -3.19
CA LEU A 113 -3.54 11.31 -3.51
C LEU A 113 -3.62 10.67 -4.91
N PRO A 114 -3.08 11.26 -5.99
CA PRO A 114 -3.26 10.72 -7.33
C PRO A 114 -2.79 9.27 -7.48
N HIS A 115 -1.61 8.94 -6.95
CA HIS A 115 -1.08 7.58 -7.00
C HIS A 115 -1.47 6.78 -5.75
N GLY A 116 -1.47 7.41 -4.57
CA GLY A 116 -1.62 6.75 -3.28
C GLY A 116 -2.97 6.06 -3.10
N ILE A 117 -4.06 6.60 -3.64
CA ILE A 117 -5.38 5.93 -3.60
C ILE A 117 -5.34 4.61 -4.38
N ILE A 118 -4.71 4.61 -5.56
CA ILE A 118 -4.61 3.44 -6.43
C ILE A 118 -3.69 2.39 -5.80
N GLU A 119 -2.54 2.82 -5.28
CA GLU A 119 -1.57 1.97 -4.62
C GLU A 119 -2.14 1.31 -3.37
N LEU A 120 -2.70 2.09 -2.44
CA LEU A 120 -3.27 1.57 -1.20
C LEU A 120 -4.43 0.62 -1.47
N THR A 121 -5.26 0.89 -2.48
CA THR A 121 -6.32 -0.04 -2.90
C THR A 121 -5.73 -1.39 -3.31
N ALA A 122 -4.66 -1.40 -4.09
CA ALA A 122 -3.99 -2.63 -4.50
C ALA A 122 -3.32 -3.35 -3.32
N LEU A 123 -2.63 -2.64 -2.42
CA LEU A 123 -1.97 -3.22 -1.24
C LEU A 123 -2.97 -3.80 -0.23
N PHE A 124 -4.09 -3.11 0.02
CA PHE A 124 -5.15 -3.63 0.87
C PHE A 124 -5.81 -4.86 0.25
N TYR A 125 -6.01 -4.86 -1.07
CA TYR A 125 -6.56 -6.02 -1.77
C TYR A 125 -5.62 -7.24 -1.69
N THR A 126 -4.31 -7.07 -1.90
CA THR A 126 -3.34 -8.18 -1.82
C THR A 126 -3.15 -8.70 -0.40
N SER A 127 -3.12 -7.82 0.59
CA SER A 127 -3.15 -8.24 2.00
C SER A 127 -4.46 -8.99 2.33
N SER A 128 -5.60 -8.56 1.78
CA SER A 128 -6.89 -9.23 1.97
C SER A 128 -6.93 -10.63 1.39
N ILE A 129 -6.26 -10.86 0.25
CA ILE A 129 -6.06 -12.20 -0.31
C ILE A 129 -5.33 -13.09 0.71
N GLY A 130 -4.19 -12.61 1.25
CA GLY A 130 -3.43 -13.35 2.26
C GLY A 130 -4.22 -13.63 3.55
N LEU A 131 -4.91 -12.63 4.10
CA LEU A 131 -5.78 -12.82 5.27
C LEU A 131 -6.93 -13.80 4.98
N SER A 132 -7.48 -13.79 3.77
CA SER A 132 -8.53 -14.74 3.38
C SER A 132 -8.00 -16.17 3.34
N ILE A 133 -6.75 -16.38 2.89
CA ILE A 133 -6.07 -17.68 2.99
C ILE A 133 -5.97 -18.10 4.47
N ALA A 134 -5.48 -17.21 5.35
CA ALA A 134 -5.36 -17.49 6.78
C ALA A 134 -6.71 -17.89 7.41
N ILE A 135 -7.76 -17.09 7.18
CA ILE A 135 -9.11 -17.34 7.70
C ILE A 135 -9.62 -18.71 7.27
N ILE A 136 -9.44 -19.07 5.99
CA ILE A 136 -9.96 -20.36 5.50
C ILE A 136 -9.12 -21.51 6.04
N LEU A 137 -7.79 -21.38 6.11
CA LEU A 137 -6.91 -22.41 6.69
C LEU A 137 -7.24 -22.66 8.17
N MET A 138 -7.56 -21.62 8.93
CA MET A 138 -7.97 -21.70 10.33
C MET A 138 -9.42 -22.15 10.52
N SER A 139 -10.22 -22.22 9.46
CA SER A 139 -11.61 -22.66 9.50
C SER A 139 -11.77 -24.12 9.09
N ASN A 140 -12.88 -24.75 9.49
CA ASN A 140 -13.29 -26.08 9.02
C ASN A 140 -13.89 -26.06 7.60
N LYS A 141 -13.72 -24.97 6.83
CA LYS A 141 -14.28 -24.86 5.47
C LYS A 141 -13.39 -25.60 4.47
N LYS A 142 -14.01 -25.97 3.34
CA LYS A 142 -13.29 -26.61 2.22
C LYS A 142 -12.13 -25.73 1.75
N ARG A 143 -10.96 -26.34 1.60
CA ARG A 143 -9.71 -25.69 1.19
C ARG A 143 -9.42 -25.76 -0.32
N GLU A 144 -10.30 -26.42 -1.06
CA GLU A 144 -10.19 -26.64 -2.50
C GLU A 144 -10.10 -25.31 -3.27
N GLY A 145 -9.07 -25.18 -4.12
CA GLY A 145 -8.90 -24.04 -5.02
C GLY A 145 -8.56 -22.70 -4.33
N ILE A 146 -8.17 -22.67 -3.05
CA ILE A 146 -7.78 -21.41 -2.37
C ILE A 146 -6.60 -20.74 -3.11
N ILE A 147 -5.57 -21.51 -3.43
CA ILE A 147 -4.36 -21.00 -4.10
C ILE A 147 -4.72 -20.52 -5.51
N GLU A 148 -5.52 -21.28 -6.26
CA GLU A 148 -5.99 -20.88 -7.59
C GLU A 148 -6.77 -19.56 -7.55
N ARG A 149 -7.66 -19.40 -6.57
CA ARG A 149 -8.41 -18.14 -6.37
C ARG A 149 -7.50 -16.98 -5.99
N ALA A 150 -6.52 -17.22 -5.13
CA ALA A 150 -5.53 -16.22 -4.74
C ALA A 150 -4.72 -15.76 -5.96
N LEU A 151 -4.17 -16.70 -6.73
CA LEU A 151 -3.39 -16.42 -7.94
C LEU A 151 -4.24 -15.71 -9.01
N ALA A 152 -5.48 -16.16 -9.24
CA ALA A 152 -6.41 -15.50 -10.16
C ALA A 152 -6.78 -14.07 -9.74
N SER A 153 -6.58 -13.72 -8.47
CA SER A 153 -6.84 -12.39 -7.93
C SER A 153 -5.62 -11.46 -8.02
N LEU A 154 -4.40 -11.94 -8.26
CA LEU A 154 -3.21 -11.08 -8.32
C LEU A 154 -3.13 -10.15 -9.54
N PRO A 155 -3.57 -10.54 -10.76
CA PRO A 155 -3.43 -9.68 -11.94
C PRO A 155 -4.07 -8.29 -11.79
N ILE A 156 -5.21 -8.18 -11.09
CA ILE A 156 -5.85 -6.88 -10.88
C ILE A 156 -5.03 -5.98 -9.95
N ALA A 157 -4.39 -6.55 -8.92
CA ALA A 157 -3.50 -5.78 -8.06
C ALA A 157 -2.26 -5.30 -8.81
N VAL A 158 -1.64 -6.18 -9.61
CA VAL A 158 -0.48 -5.82 -10.45
C VAL A 158 -0.85 -4.70 -11.42
N TYR A 159 -2.00 -4.78 -12.08
CA TYR A 159 -2.49 -3.73 -12.97
C TYR A 159 -2.66 -2.39 -12.25
N LEU A 160 -3.29 -2.38 -11.08
CA LEU A 160 -3.45 -1.15 -10.28
C LEU A 160 -2.10 -0.56 -9.86
N LEU A 161 -1.13 -1.39 -9.47
CA LEU A 161 0.21 -0.91 -9.08
C LEU A 161 0.99 -0.32 -10.25
N LEU A 162 0.86 -0.90 -11.45
CA LEU A 162 1.42 -0.31 -12.68
C LEU A 162 0.77 1.05 -12.97
N LEU A 163 -0.55 1.18 -12.81
CA LEU A 163 -1.23 2.47 -12.96
C LEU A 163 -0.77 3.48 -11.90
N ALA A 164 -0.64 3.08 -10.64
CA ALA A 164 -0.16 3.94 -9.56
C ALA A 164 1.25 4.47 -9.85
N ALA A 165 2.16 3.59 -10.28
CA ALA A 165 3.53 3.99 -10.66
C ALA A 165 3.56 4.93 -11.87
N ALA A 166 2.68 4.71 -12.86
CA ALA A 166 2.57 5.60 -14.01
C ALA A 166 2.07 6.99 -13.59
N VAL A 167 1.06 7.05 -12.73
CA VAL A 167 0.55 8.30 -12.16
C VAL A 167 1.64 9.01 -11.36
N GLU A 168 2.38 8.28 -10.54
CA GLU A 168 3.45 8.83 -9.71
C GLU A 168 4.56 9.47 -10.54
N VAL A 169 5.02 8.80 -11.60
CA VAL A 169 6.13 9.32 -12.42
C VAL A 169 5.68 10.44 -13.37
N LEU A 170 4.43 10.43 -13.83
CA LEU A 170 3.94 11.40 -14.81
C LEU A 170 3.31 12.64 -14.18
N LEU A 171 2.53 12.49 -13.12
CA LEU A 171 1.73 13.57 -12.54
C LEU A 171 2.42 14.22 -11.34
N THR A 172 3.04 13.45 -10.44
CA THR A 172 3.63 13.99 -9.21
C THR A 172 4.74 15.04 -9.47
N PRO A 173 5.69 14.84 -10.42
CA PRO A 173 6.69 15.87 -10.73
C PRO A 173 6.09 17.12 -11.39
N ARG A 174 5.06 16.95 -12.22
CA ARG A 174 4.40 18.08 -12.91
C ARG A 174 3.63 18.94 -11.93
N LEU A 175 2.96 18.31 -10.96
CA LEU A 175 2.31 18.99 -9.86
C LEU A 175 3.35 19.65 -8.96
N ALA A 176 4.44 18.98 -8.59
CA ALA A 176 5.51 19.61 -7.80
C ALA A 176 6.06 20.89 -8.46
N SER A 177 6.28 20.87 -9.78
CA SER A 177 6.80 22.03 -10.52
C SER A 177 5.83 23.20 -10.68
N SER A 178 4.52 22.98 -10.62
CA SER A 178 3.51 24.05 -10.74
C SER A 178 3.14 24.69 -9.39
N LEU A 179 3.72 24.18 -8.31
CA LEU A 179 3.47 24.58 -6.93
C LEU A 179 4.57 25.44 -6.32
N ILE A 180 5.70 25.59 -7.03
CA ILE A 180 6.83 26.49 -6.73
C ILE A 180 6.63 27.77 -7.53
#